data_AF-A0A353DG51-F1
#
_entry.id   AF-A0A353DG51-F1
#
_cell.length_a   1.000
_cell.length_b   1.000
_cell.length_c   1.000
_cell.angle_alpha   90.00
_cell.angle_beta   90.00
_cell.angle_gamma   90.00
#
_symmetry.space_group_name_H-M   'P 1'
#
loop_
_entity.id
_entity.type
_entity.pdbx_description
1 polymer ?
#
loop_
_entity_poly.entity_id
_entity_poly.type
_entity_poly.pdbx_seq_one_letter_code
_entity_poly.pdbx_strand_id
1 'polypeptide(L)' 'WNDDIIFLRKILPGQADKSYGIQVARLAGLPKPILDRAKEILSHLEMSSSKPSQERKKSPEAKKALPEADSPQMDLFG' A
#
# COMPACT_ATOMS: atom_id res chain seq x y z
N TRP A 1 13.16 1.95 -21.56
CA TRP A 1 13.60 1.09 -20.45
C TRP A 1 12.46 0.14 -20.17
N ASN A 2 12.69 -1.16 -20.34
CA ASN A 2 11.69 -2.19 -20.62
C ASN A 2 11.28 -2.94 -19.35
N ASP A 3 10.45 -2.36 -18.49
CA ASP A 3 9.88 -3.08 -17.33
C ASP A 3 10.89 -3.61 -16.28
N ASP A 4 12.17 -3.29 -16.40
CA ASP A 4 13.22 -3.69 -15.45
C ASP A 4 13.17 -2.84 -14.17
N ILE A 5 13.25 -3.50 -13.02
CA ILE A 5 13.32 -2.84 -11.69
C ILE A 5 14.71 -3.02 -11.11
N ILE A 6 15.27 -1.93 -10.60
CA ILE A 6 16.53 -1.95 -9.84
C ILE A 6 16.18 -1.66 -8.37
N PHE A 7 16.54 -2.58 -7.47
CA PHE A 7 16.34 -2.37 -6.04
C PHE A 7 17.51 -1.60 -5.44
N LEU A 8 17.22 -0.44 -4.88
CA LEU A 8 18.15 0.33 -4.07
C LEU A 8 17.94 -0.01 -2.60
N ARG A 9 19.02 -0.27 -1.86
CA ARG A 9 18.99 -0.39 -0.39
C ARG A 9 19.34 0.95 0.26
N LYS A 10 18.45 1.93 0.11
CA LYS A 10 18.60 3.26 0.70
C LYS A 10 17.27 3.73 1.29
N ILE A 11 17.32 4.23 2.52
CA ILE A 11 16.16 4.85 3.18
C ILE A 11 16.28 6.36 2.96
N LEU A 12 15.21 6.97 2.46
CA LEU A 12 15.09 8.41 2.27
C LEU A 12 13.89 8.91 3.09
N PRO A 13 13.98 10.09 3.71
CA PRO A 13 12.84 10.70 4.38
C PRO A 13 11.79 11.13 3.35
N GLY A 14 10.51 10.89 3.64
CA GLY A 14 9.40 11.25 2.75
C GLY A 14 8.41 10.11 2.55
N GLN A 15 7.36 10.37 1.78
CA GLN A 15 6.40 9.36 1.34
C GLN A 15 6.81 8.81 -0.03
N ALA A 16 6.44 7.57 -0.35
CA ALA A 16 6.61 7.03 -1.69
C ALA A 16 5.66 7.71 -2.68
N ASP A 17 6.21 8.16 -3.82
CA ASP A 17 5.42 8.82 -4.88
C ASP A 17 4.55 7.84 -5.67
N LYS A 18 4.96 6.57 -5.77
CA LYS A 18 4.30 5.54 -6.58
C LYS A 18 4.33 4.18 -5.90
N SER A 19 3.30 3.38 -6.19
CA SER A 19 3.23 1.97 -5.81
C SER A 19 3.75 1.09 -6.94
N TYR A 20 4.64 0.13 -6.64
CA TYR A 20 5.29 -0.75 -7.62
C TYR A 20 4.87 -2.23 -7.50
N GLY A 21 3.72 -2.50 -6.86
CA GLY A 21 3.29 -3.86 -6.52
C GLY A 21 3.11 -4.79 -7.71
N ILE A 22 2.51 -4.33 -8.82
CA ILE A 22 2.31 -5.14 -10.04
C ILE A 22 3.65 -5.50 -10.68
N GLN A 23 4.64 -4.60 -10.62
CA GLN A 23 5.96 -4.82 -11.16
C GLN A 23 6.75 -5.83 -10.30
N VAL A 24 6.61 -5.79 -8.98
CA VAL A 24 7.19 -6.80 -8.07
C VAL A 24 6.51 -8.16 -8.23
N ALA A 25 5.18 -8.18 -8.40
CA ALA A 25 4.40 -9.39 -8.69
C ALA A 25 4.89 -10.14 -9.94
N ARG A 26 5.28 -9.39 -10.98
CA ARG A 26 5.92 -9.95 -12.17
C ARG A 26 7.27 -10.60 -11.84
N LEU A 27 8.10 -9.95 -11.03
CA LEU A 27 9.39 -10.53 -10.58
C LEU A 27 9.20 -11.79 -9.73
N ALA A 28 8.09 -11.88 -8.99
CA ALA A 28 7.70 -13.07 -8.24
C ALA A 28 7.18 -14.22 -9.13
N GLY A 29 7.11 -14.03 -10.46
CA GLY A 29 6.71 -15.08 -11.39
C GLY A 29 5.19 -15.29 -11.49
N LEU A 30 4.38 -14.31 -11.10
CA LEU A 30 2.93 -14.42 -11.22
C LEU A 30 2.49 -14.53 -12.70
N PRO A 31 1.47 -15.36 -13.00
CA PRO A 31 0.95 -15.55 -14.36
C PRO A 31 0.55 -14.24 -15.05
N LYS A 32 0.90 -14.12 -16.34
CA LYS A 32 0.57 -12.95 -17.17
C LYS A 32 -0.92 -12.56 -17.15
N PRO A 33 -1.90 -13.49 -17.23
CA PRO A 33 -3.32 -13.11 -17.18
C PRO A 33 -3.73 -12.40 -15.87
N ILE A 34 -3.09 -12.75 -14.75
CA ILE A 34 -3.34 -12.11 -13.46
C ILE A 34 -2.79 -10.69 -13.46
N LEU A 35 -1.57 -10.50 -14.00
CA LEU A 35 -0.95 -9.19 -14.11
C LEU A 35 -1.75 -8.26 -15.02
N ASP A 36 -2.27 -8.77 -16.13
CA ASP A 36 -3.08 -8.00 -17.08
C ASP A 36 -4.40 -7.57 -16.44
N ARG A 37 -5.09 -8.47 -15.73
CA ARG A 37 -6.30 -8.13 -14.99
C ARG A 37 -6.06 -7.10 -13.89
N ALA A 38 -4.94 -7.21 -13.17
CA ALA A 38 -4.57 -6.24 -12.15
C ALA A 38 -4.34 -4.83 -12.74
N LYS A 39 -3.72 -4.74 -13.92
CA LYS A 39 -3.53 -3.47 -14.64
C LYS A 39 -4.85 -2.85 -15.09
N GLU A 40 -5.78 -3.66 -15.59
CA GLU A 40 -7.12 -3.22 -15.98
C GLU A 40 -7.87 -2.62 -14.77
N ILE A 41 -7.88 -3.32 -13.64
CA ILE A 41 -8.50 -2.84 -12.40
C ILE A 41 -7.84 -1.54 -11.93
N LEU A 42 -6.51 -1.46 -11.95
CA LEU A 42 -5.78 -0.25 -11.59
C LEU A 42 -6.22 0.94 -12.45
N SER A 43 -6.31 0.76 -13.77
CA SER A 43 -6.73 1.84 -14.68
C SER A 43 -8.13 2.35 -14.37
N HIS A 44 -9.06 1.45 -14.02
CA HIS A 44 -10.41 1.83 -13.61
C HIS A 44 -10.42 2.61 -12.28
N LEU A 45 -9.62 2.17 -11.31
CA LEU A 45 -9.49 2.84 -10.02
C LEU A 45 -8.88 4.23 -10.18
N GLU A 46 -7.82 4.38 -10.97
CA GLU A 46 -7.19 5.67 -11.25
C GLU A 46 -8.16 6.63 -11.93
N MET A 47 -8.94 6.15 -12.92
CA MET A 47 -9.98 6.96 -13.55
C MET A 47 -11.04 7.43 -12.53
N SER A 48 -11.47 6.56 -11.63
CA SER A 48 -12.47 6.90 -10.60
C SER A 48 -11.93 7.81 -9.49
N SER A 49 -10.63 7.74 -9.23
CA SER A 49 -9.94 8.51 -8.19
C SER A 49 -9.50 9.90 -8.65
N SER A 50 -9.84 10.30 -9.89
CA SER A 50 -9.60 11.65 -10.46
C SER A 50 -10.36 12.78 -9.75
N LYS A 51 -11.24 12.47 -8.79
CA LYS A 51 -11.75 13.49 -7.86
C LYS A 51 -10.63 13.78 -6.86
N PRO A 52 -10.20 15.05 -6.69
CA PRO A 52 -8.99 15.37 -5.93
C PRO A 52 -9.17 14.93 -4.48
N SER A 53 -8.63 13.77 -4.12
CA SER A 53 -8.60 13.33 -2.73
C SER A 53 -7.56 14.19 -2.04
N GLN A 54 -8.07 15.04 -1.17
CA GLN A 54 -7.36 16.00 -0.35
C GLN A 54 -6.02 15.47 0.15
N GLU A 55 -5.00 16.35 0.08
CA GLU A 55 -3.78 16.27 0.86
C GLU A 55 -4.11 15.73 2.26
N ARG A 56 -3.59 14.55 2.59
CA ARG A 56 -3.62 14.05 3.96
C ARG A 56 -2.76 14.99 4.78
N LYS A 57 -3.38 16.04 5.33
CA LYS A 57 -2.76 16.94 6.32
C LYS A 57 -2.18 16.06 7.43
N LYS A 58 -0.88 16.21 7.67
CA LYS A 58 -0.18 15.61 8.82
C LYS A 58 -1.02 15.84 10.08
N SER A 59 -1.52 14.78 10.68
CA SER A 59 -2.10 14.86 12.02
C SER A 59 -0.97 15.12 13.02
N PRO A 60 -1.07 16.15 13.88
CA PRO A 60 -0.08 16.40 14.91
C PRO A 60 -0.16 15.32 15.99
N GLU A 61 1.02 14.99 16.51
CA GLU A 61 1.29 14.05 17.59
C GLU A 61 0.41 14.35 18.82
N ALA A 62 -0.57 13.48 19.09
CA ALA A 62 -1.41 13.56 20.28
C ALA A 62 -1.03 12.44 21.25
N LYS A 63 -0.18 12.78 22.22
CA LYS A 63 -0.05 12.01 23.47
C LYS A 63 -1.41 11.99 24.15
N LYS A 64 -2.09 10.85 24.20
CA LYS A 64 -3.23 10.61 25.10
C LYS A 64 -3.24 9.15 25.53
N ALA A 65 -3.32 8.96 26.84
CA ALA A 65 -3.24 7.69 27.55
C ALA A 65 -4.19 6.63 27.02
N LEU A 66 -3.70 5.39 26.99
CA LEU A 66 -4.49 4.17 26.73
C LEU A 66 -5.55 4.01 27.83
N PRO A 67 -6.84 3.79 27.51
CA PRO A 67 -7.73 3.14 28.45
C PRO A 67 -7.42 1.64 28.43
N GLU A 68 -7.26 1.03 29.61
CA GLU A 68 -7.09 -0.41 29.74
C GLU A 68 -8.28 -1.13 29.12
N ALA A 69 -8.02 -1.87 28.04
CA ALA A 69 -9.01 -2.75 27.45
C ALA A 69 -9.00 -4.05 28.25
N ASP A 70 -9.98 -4.20 29.15
CA ASP A 70 -10.42 -5.50 29.63
C ASP A 70 -10.54 -6.44 28.42
N SER A 71 -9.79 -7.53 28.49
CA SER A 71 -9.53 -8.43 27.39
C SER A 71 -10.48 -9.64 27.47
N PRO A 72 -11.63 -9.67 26.79
CA PRO A 72 -12.37 -10.91 26.59
C PRO A 72 -11.75 -11.79 25.48
N GLN A 73 -10.67 -11.32 24.83
CA GLN A 73 -10.13 -11.95 23.62
C GLN A 73 -9.03 -13.00 23.88
N MET A 74 -8.68 -13.25 25.15
CA MET A 74 -7.73 -14.30 25.52
C MET A 74 -8.36 -15.70 25.67
N ASP A 75 -9.69 -15.80 25.67
CA ASP A 75 -10.39 -17.10 25.80
C ASP A 75 -10.64 -17.82 24.47
N LEU A 76 -10.28 -17.24 23.33
CA LEU A 76 -10.58 -17.83 22.01
C LEU A 76 -9.48 -18.76 21.47
N PHE A 77 -8.34 -18.84 22.14
CA PHE A 77 -7.22 -19.71 21.73
C PHE A 77 -6.79 -20.69 22.84
N GLY A 78 -7.70 -21.01 23.77
CA GLY A 78 -7.55 -22.10 24.72
C GLY A 78 -8.01 -23.43 24.17
#